data_AF-A0A378JXZ1-F1
#
_entry.id   AF-A0A378JXZ1-F1
#
_cell.length_a   1.000
_cell.length_b   1.000
_cell.length_c   1.000
_cell.angle_alpha   90.00
_cell.angle_beta   90.00
_cell.angle_gamma   90.00
#
_symmetry.space_group_name_H-M   'P 1'
#
loop_
_entity.id
_entity.type
_entity.pdbx_description
1 polymer ?
#
loop_
_entity_poly.entity_id
_entity_poly.type
_entity_poly.pdbx_seq_one_letter_code
_entity_poly.pdbx_strand_id
1 'polypeptide(L)'
;MQEWLVSFFQNIEGSTLTLNGKTYKRSDCIRIGGGAEKQVCQFKGESFCFFIPNRYQSEQQWVHKINLEKLILDEISQLGLKTQQFEVVDIEIAVPGSPTRSIKGLLTQDFESLCQHENIVIHDCKGDKRVIGTAPDFHSMREQFKNKEFVQKMFKQLIKEYAVAYTFSLPINILQLNDDSQHIIFELPKDISEPPVVRYMFWDVVSDVKSLPFEFMVPTLNRFKRGPDEFNRTNNDVAALLYLSNTVACSIWDMHDHKKHNLLDIGDQFDFVDELQSDILKAINNDVFLKDALEHAQSLAIPYFNKLFDELRTEPKEFNADEFKVLMLMAISSGHMEVIEQVYRLRPQYIALSEKCIDSLLIASREYGNLEVIEFITSTLGKEKNNFEKERKLQIQEQENRVKSEELKNHFLQKYTKQLISDKRSWCGLYSFFATSHVRNEMDLTELVKHAQGLSRQGTGKRSQLVMKELGWLDADNNIIGELSTIMIQPTR
;
A
#
# COMPACT_ATOMS: atom_id res chain seq x y z
N MET A 1 35.70 -13.04 -5.13
CA MET A 1 34.54 -13.95 -5.31
C MET A 1 34.62 -14.97 -6.46
N GLN A 2 34.80 -14.59 -7.74
CA GLN A 2 34.72 -15.55 -8.86
C GLN A 2 35.66 -16.74 -8.71
N GLU A 3 36.93 -16.47 -8.36
CA GLU A 3 37.91 -17.53 -8.15
C GLU A 3 37.57 -18.47 -6.99
N TRP A 4 36.91 -17.94 -5.94
CA TRP A 4 36.43 -18.74 -4.81
C TRP A 4 35.35 -19.71 -5.27
N LEU A 5 34.37 -19.24 -6.06
CA LEU A 5 33.28 -20.07 -6.58
C LEU A 5 33.80 -21.16 -7.52
N VAL A 6 34.77 -20.83 -8.39
CA VAL A 6 35.44 -21.82 -9.24
C VAL A 6 36.08 -22.92 -8.38
N SER A 7 36.85 -22.54 -7.36
CA SER A 7 37.45 -23.51 -6.43
C SER A 7 36.40 -24.33 -5.68
N PHE A 8 35.30 -23.71 -5.26
CA PHE A 8 34.22 -24.38 -4.53
C PHE A 8 33.47 -25.42 -5.38
N PHE A 9 33.21 -25.11 -6.66
CA PHE A 9 32.47 -26.00 -7.56
C PHE A 9 33.33 -27.05 -8.26
N GLN A 10 34.63 -26.81 -8.44
CA GLN A 10 35.55 -27.80 -9.02
C GLN A 10 35.81 -28.99 -8.09
N ASN A 11 35.53 -28.86 -6.79
CA ASN A 11 35.67 -29.92 -5.79
C ASN A 11 37.03 -30.63 -5.84
N ILE A 12 38.11 -29.84 -5.90
CA ILE A 12 39.48 -30.33 -6.00
C ILE A 12 39.83 -31.15 -4.74
N GLU A 13 40.42 -32.33 -4.92
CA GLU A 13 40.83 -33.20 -3.82
C GLU A 13 41.78 -32.49 -2.83
N GLY A 14 41.56 -32.70 -1.53
CA GLY A 14 42.34 -32.03 -0.48
C GLY A 14 41.93 -30.58 -0.20
N SER A 15 40.95 -30.03 -0.92
CA SER A 15 40.41 -28.70 -0.60
C SER A 15 39.69 -28.68 0.74
N THR A 16 39.87 -27.59 1.47
CA THR A 16 39.23 -27.36 2.78
C THR A 16 38.45 -26.05 2.78
N LEU A 17 37.42 -26.01 3.61
CA LEU A 17 36.64 -24.81 3.88
C LEU A 17 36.79 -24.43 5.34
N THR A 18 37.06 -23.16 5.63
CA THR A 18 37.08 -22.65 7.01
C THR A 18 35.90 -21.70 7.22
N LEU A 19 35.13 -21.96 8.26
CA LEU A 19 33.95 -21.18 8.66
C LEU A 19 33.99 -20.99 10.19
N ASN A 20 33.89 -19.75 10.67
CA ASN A 20 34.00 -19.41 12.10
C ASN A 20 35.21 -20.06 12.81
N GLY A 21 36.38 -20.06 12.14
CA GLY A 21 37.63 -20.62 12.67
C GLY A 21 37.70 -22.16 12.71
N LYS A 22 36.65 -22.88 12.28
CA LYS A 22 36.66 -24.34 12.12
C LYS A 22 36.90 -24.72 10.67
N THR A 23 37.77 -25.70 10.44
CA THR A 23 38.11 -26.19 9.11
C THR A 23 37.47 -27.54 8.83
N TYR A 24 36.80 -27.64 7.68
CA TYR A 24 36.09 -28.81 7.20
C TYR A 24 36.67 -29.26 5.87
N LYS A 25 36.55 -30.56 5.57
CA LYS A 25 36.86 -31.04 4.21
C LYS A 25 35.77 -30.56 3.27
N ARG A 26 36.16 -30.06 2.09
CA ARG A 26 35.18 -29.64 1.07
C ARG A 26 34.25 -30.80 0.66
N SER A 27 34.74 -32.04 0.69
CA SER A 27 33.96 -33.25 0.39
C SER A 27 32.78 -33.49 1.34
N ASP A 28 32.84 -32.93 2.56
CA ASP A 28 31.81 -33.12 3.59
C ASP A 28 30.69 -32.07 3.48
N CYS A 29 30.88 -31.08 2.60
CA CYS A 29 29.90 -30.05 2.30
C CYS A 29 28.91 -30.54 1.25
N ILE A 30 27.66 -30.70 1.65
CA ILE A 30 26.53 -31.07 0.79
C ILE A 30 25.67 -29.84 0.49
N ARG A 31 25.06 -29.82 -0.70
CA ARG A 31 24.01 -28.86 -1.03
C ARG A 31 22.69 -29.42 -0.51
N ILE A 32 22.00 -28.64 0.32
CA ILE A 32 20.71 -29.02 0.91
C ILE A 32 19.54 -28.23 0.33
N GLY A 33 19.81 -27.16 -0.41
CA GLY A 33 18.77 -26.36 -1.04
C GLY A 33 19.35 -25.24 -1.92
N GLY A 34 18.47 -24.36 -2.38
CA GLY A 34 18.86 -23.13 -3.07
C GLY A 34 17.79 -22.64 -4.03
N GLY A 35 17.82 -21.34 -4.29
CA GLY A 35 16.96 -20.65 -5.23
C GLY A 35 17.72 -20.14 -6.45
N ALA A 36 17.13 -19.18 -7.15
CA ALA A 36 17.77 -18.55 -8.30
C ALA A 36 19.07 -17.83 -7.92
N GLU A 37 19.15 -17.30 -6.71
CA GLU A 37 20.21 -16.36 -6.30
C GLU A 37 21.17 -16.92 -5.26
N LYS A 38 20.70 -17.80 -4.37
CA LYS A 38 21.46 -18.35 -3.24
C LYS A 38 21.49 -19.88 -3.31
N GLN A 39 22.61 -20.50 -2.95
CA GLN A 39 22.69 -21.93 -2.66
C GLN A 39 22.84 -22.13 -1.16
N VAL A 40 22.17 -23.16 -0.63
CA VAL A 40 22.25 -23.52 0.79
C VAL A 40 23.08 -24.79 0.92
N CYS A 41 24.13 -24.70 1.72
CA CYS A 41 25.08 -25.76 1.96
C CYS A 41 25.15 -26.11 3.45
N GLN A 42 25.48 -27.36 3.76
CA GLN A 42 25.65 -27.85 5.12
C GLN A 42 26.83 -28.83 5.16
N PHE A 43 27.58 -28.80 6.25
CA PHE A 43 28.57 -29.84 6.52
C PHE A 43 27.92 -31.03 7.20
N LYS A 44 28.30 -32.24 6.80
CA LYS A 44 27.74 -33.47 7.34
C LYS A 44 27.85 -33.52 8.87
N GLY A 45 26.72 -33.63 9.55
CA GLY A 45 26.65 -33.75 11.02
C GLY A 45 26.68 -32.42 11.78
N GLU A 46 26.74 -31.28 11.10
CA GLU A 46 26.65 -29.97 11.73
C GLU A 46 25.21 -29.47 11.78
N SER A 47 24.87 -28.76 12.87
CA SER A 47 23.52 -28.21 13.13
C SER A 47 23.28 -26.84 12.49
N PHE A 48 24.07 -26.49 11.46
CA PHE A 48 24.01 -25.20 10.79
C PHE A 48 24.14 -25.37 9.28
N CYS A 49 23.58 -24.43 8.55
CA CYS A 49 23.75 -24.29 7.12
C CYS A 49 24.26 -22.90 6.77
N PHE A 50 24.87 -22.76 5.61
CA PHE A 50 25.40 -21.50 5.12
C PHE A 50 25.00 -21.24 3.67
N PHE A 51 24.88 -19.97 3.33
CA PHE A 51 24.41 -19.49 2.04
C PHE A 51 25.59 -18.90 1.27
N ILE A 52 25.69 -19.31 0.02
CA ILE A 52 26.66 -18.81 -0.95
C ILE A 52 25.93 -18.34 -2.22
N PRO A 53 26.54 -17.47 -3.03
CA PRO A 53 25.88 -17.02 -4.26
C PRO A 53 25.76 -18.17 -5.26
N ASN A 54 24.57 -18.32 -5.86
CA ASN A 54 24.31 -19.32 -6.90
C ASN A 54 24.91 -18.92 -8.25
N ARG A 55 25.00 -17.61 -8.54
CA ARG A 55 25.50 -17.06 -9.80
C ARG A 55 26.60 -16.02 -9.55
N TYR A 56 27.44 -15.85 -10.57
CA TYR A 56 28.48 -14.83 -10.61
C TYR A 56 27.87 -13.44 -10.75
N GLN A 57 27.66 -12.75 -9.64
CA GLN A 57 27.45 -11.30 -9.60
C GLN A 57 28.74 -10.60 -9.13
N SER A 58 28.70 -9.31 -8.79
CA SER A 58 29.85 -8.68 -8.14
C SER A 58 29.89 -9.05 -6.65
N GLU A 59 31.09 -9.09 -6.07
CA GLU A 59 31.25 -9.32 -4.63
C GLU A 59 30.57 -8.23 -3.80
N GLN A 60 30.63 -6.98 -4.28
CA GLN A 60 29.94 -5.85 -3.65
C GLN A 60 28.42 -6.03 -3.62
N GLN A 61 27.82 -6.51 -4.73
CA GLN A 61 26.38 -6.79 -4.79
C GLN A 61 26.00 -7.93 -3.83
N TRP A 62 26.79 -9.01 -3.80
CA TRP A 62 26.56 -10.11 -2.87
C TRP A 62 26.62 -9.67 -1.41
N VAL A 63 27.69 -8.95 -1.04
CA VAL A 63 27.87 -8.42 0.32
C VAL A 63 26.75 -7.47 0.71
N HIS A 64 26.36 -6.57 -0.20
CA HIS A 64 25.21 -5.68 0.02
C HIS A 64 23.93 -6.48 0.27
N LYS A 65 23.68 -7.51 -0.54
CA LYS A 65 22.48 -8.33 -0.45
C LYS A 65 22.37 -9.08 0.88
N ILE A 66 23.44 -9.75 1.32
CA ILE A 66 23.42 -10.52 2.57
C ILE A 66 23.35 -9.60 3.80
N ASN A 67 23.97 -8.43 3.75
CA ASN A 67 23.86 -7.44 4.83
C ASN A 67 22.44 -6.87 4.91
N LEU A 68 21.81 -6.60 3.76
CA LEU A 68 20.42 -6.14 3.71
C LEU A 68 19.46 -7.22 4.21
N GLU A 69 19.67 -8.49 3.86
CA GLU A 69 18.90 -9.63 4.37
C GLU A 69 18.92 -9.68 5.89
N LYS A 70 20.13 -9.66 6.45
CA LYS A 70 20.30 -9.66 7.89
C LYS A 70 19.61 -8.44 8.52
N LEU A 71 19.83 -7.25 7.97
CA LEU A 71 19.27 -6.02 8.51
C LEU A 71 17.73 -6.04 8.54
N ILE A 72 17.09 -6.48 7.45
CA ILE A 72 15.62 -6.56 7.38
C ILE A 72 15.09 -7.56 8.41
N LEU A 73 15.70 -8.76 8.52
CA LEU A 73 15.26 -9.76 9.48
C LEU A 73 15.50 -9.33 10.93
N ASP A 74 16.60 -8.63 11.21
CA ASP A 74 16.87 -8.05 12.52
C ASP A 74 15.80 -6.99 12.88
N GLU A 75 15.40 -6.12 11.95
CA GLU A 75 14.31 -5.15 12.17
C GLU A 75 12.94 -5.83 12.34
N ILE A 76 12.61 -6.87 11.55
CA ILE A 76 11.40 -7.68 11.76
C ILE A 76 11.40 -8.33 13.15
N SER A 77 12.57 -8.79 13.62
CA SER A 77 12.73 -9.38 14.95
C SER A 77 12.52 -8.34 16.07
N GLN A 78 12.96 -7.10 15.86
CA GLN A 78 12.72 -6.00 16.81
C GLN A 78 11.23 -5.65 16.93
N LEU A 79 10.43 -5.92 15.90
CA LEU A 79 8.97 -5.82 15.94
C LEU A 79 8.30 -7.01 16.65
N GLY A 80 9.08 -7.97 17.17
CA GLY A 80 8.58 -9.10 17.94
C GLY A 80 8.12 -10.31 17.12
N LEU A 81 8.35 -10.32 15.80
CA LEU A 81 8.07 -11.46 14.94
C LEU A 81 9.25 -12.43 14.92
N LYS A 82 8.96 -13.71 14.63
CA LYS A 82 10.01 -14.73 14.53
C LYS A 82 10.68 -14.66 13.17
N THR A 83 12.00 -14.80 13.15
CA THR A 83 12.80 -14.79 11.93
C THR A 83 13.89 -15.87 11.99
N GLN A 84 14.37 -16.29 10.83
CA GLN A 84 15.62 -17.04 10.73
C GLN A 84 16.78 -16.11 11.13
N GLN A 85 17.54 -16.51 12.16
CA GLN A 85 18.65 -15.69 12.67
C GLN A 85 19.91 -15.92 11.83
N PHE A 86 20.36 -14.89 11.13
CA PHE A 86 21.58 -14.97 10.31
C PHE A 86 22.77 -14.25 10.94
N GLU A 87 23.94 -14.87 10.78
CA GLU A 87 25.26 -14.29 11.01
C GLU A 87 25.97 -14.10 9.67
N VAL A 88 26.62 -12.95 9.47
CA VAL A 88 27.48 -12.71 8.30
C VAL A 88 28.89 -13.15 8.63
N VAL A 89 29.38 -14.19 7.95
CA VAL A 89 30.66 -14.85 8.25
C VAL A 89 31.61 -14.82 7.07
N ASP A 90 32.90 -14.95 7.33
CA ASP A 90 33.91 -15.23 6.30
C ASP A 90 33.96 -16.74 6.02
N ILE A 91 33.92 -17.09 4.74
CA ILE A 91 34.05 -18.46 4.24
C ILE A 91 35.33 -18.55 3.44
N GLU A 92 36.34 -19.19 4.01
CA GLU A 92 37.62 -19.36 3.35
C GLU A 92 37.67 -20.70 2.63
N ILE A 93 38.24 -20.73 1.42
CA ILE A 93 38.58 -21.95 0.71
C ILE A 93 40.09 -22.02 0.50
N ALA A 94 40.68 -23.11 0.96
CA ALA A 94 42.09 -23.42 0.75
C ALA A 94 42.20 -24.64 -0.17
N VAL A 95 42.82 -24.43 -1.33
CA VAL A 95 43.12 -25.48 -2.32
C VAL A 95 44.63 -25.75 -2.29
N PRO A 96 45.08 -27.02 -2.27
CA PRO A 96 46.50 -27.34 -2.28
C PRO A 96 47.26 -26.61 -3.40
N GLY A 97 48.34 -25.90 -3.04
CA GLY A 97 49.19 -25.17 -4.00
C GLY A 97 48.61 -23.86 -4.54
N SER A 98 47.46 -23.40 -4.03
CA SER A 98 46.85 -22.11 -4.40
C SER A 98 46.75 -21.17 -3.19
N PRO A 99 46.69 -19.84 -3.38
CA PRO A 99 46.38 -18.92 -2.29
C PRO A 99 44.99 -19.21 -1.71
N THR A 100 44.85 -19.02 -0.40
CA THR A 100 43.55 -19.08 0.28
C THR A 100 42.70 -17.91 -0.18
N ARG A 101 41.43 -18.18 -0.49
CA ARG A 101 40.46 -17.18 -0.96
C ARG A 101 39.32 -17.12 0.05
N SER A 102 38.74 -15.94 0.25
CA SER A 102 37.58 -15.76 1.13
C SER A 102 36.42 -15.09 0.40
N ILE A 103 35.20 -15.37 0.84
CA ILE A 103 33.99 -14.61 0.54
C ILE A 103 33.20 -14.42 1.85
N LYS A 104 32.35 -13.39 1.89
CA LYS A 104 31.31 -13.32 2.92
C LYS A 104 30.18 -14.28 2.58
N GLY A 105 29.49 -14.82 3.58
CA GLY A 105 28.26 -15.60 3.42
C GLY A 105 27.34 -15.44 4.63
N LEU A 106 26.13 -16.01 4.53
CA LEU A 106 25.20 -16.06 5.66
C LEU A 106 25.30 -17.43 6.32
N LEU A 107 25.42 -17.46 7.63
CA LEU A 107 25.39 -18.66 8.45
C LEU A 107 24.12 -18.64 9.29
N THR A 108 23.46 -19.80 9.40
CA THR A 108 22.29 -19.95 10.25
C THR A 108 22.08 -21.38 10.69
N GLN A 109 21.21 -21.60 11.67
CA GLN A 109 20.84 -22.93 12.12
C GLN A 109 19.99 -23.65 11.07
N ASP A 110 20.23 -24.94 10.83
CA ASP A 110 19.35 -25.69 9.93
C ASP A 110 17.95 -25.90 10.56
N PHE A 111 16.94 -26.08 9.71
CA PHE A 111 15.56 -26.20 10.16
C PHE A 111 15.28 -27.41 11.06
N GLU A 112 15.97 -28.55 10.86
CA GLU A 112 15.74 -29.74 11.71
C GLU A 112 16.24 -29.47 13.13
N SER A 113 17.45 -28.92 13.25
CA SER A 113 18.02 -28.51 14.52
C SER A 113 17.18 -27.39 15.17
N LEU A 114 16.68 -26.44 14.39
CA LEU A 114 15.84 -25.35 14.90
C LEU A 114 14.53 -25.88 15.51
N CYS A 115 13.86 -26.79 14.81
CA CYS A 115 12.65 -27.46 15.30
C CYS A 115 12.87 -28.17 16.64
N GLN A 116 14.02 -28.83 16.81
CA GLN A 116 14.36 -29.53 18.06
C GLN A 116 14.66 -28.57 19.20
N HIS A 117 15.50 -27.55 18.97
CA HIS A 117 15.93 -26.63 20.03
C HIS A 117 14.80 -25.72 20.51
N GLU A 118 13.93 -25.28 19.61
CA GLU A 118 12.85 -24.34 19.93
C GLU A 118 11.51 -25.03 20.17
N ASN A 119 11.45 -26.36 20.01
CA ASN A 119 10.24 -27.15 20.14
C ASN A 119 9.13 -26.63 19.19
N ILE A 120 9.48 -26.49 17.92
CA ILE A 120 8.58 -25.99 16.87
C ILE A 120 8.42 -26.99 15.72
N VAL A 121 7.39 -26.78 14.92
CA VAL A 121 7.15 -27.50 13.66
C VAL A 121 6.98 -26.48 12.55
N ILE A 122 7.72 -26.65 11.46
CA ILE A 122 7.72 -25.73 10.32
C ILE A 122 6.93 -26.37 9.17
N HIS A 123 5.96 -25.64 8.64
CA HIS A 123 5.34 -25.93 7.34
C HIS A 123 6.13 -25.20 6.25
N ASP A 124 6.97 -25.96 5.55
CA ASP A 124 7.77 -25.47 4.44
C ASP A 124 6.99 -25.65 3.13
N CYS A 125 6.39 -24.57 2.64
CA CYS A 125 5.59 -24.61 1.42
C CYS A 125 6.42 -24.77 0.13
N LYS A 126 7.76 -24.77 0.20
CA LYS A 126 8.66 -24.85 -0.95
C LYS A 126 9.64 -26.02 -0.90
N GLY A 127 9.96 -26.51 0.28
CA GLY A 127 10.86 -27.64 0.46
C GLY A 127 10.30 -28.95 -0.09
N ASP A 128 11.22 -29.84 -0.46
CA ASP A 128 10.90 -31.23 -0.83
C ASP A 128 10.16 -31.95 0.32
N LYS A 129 10.44 -31.53 1.56
CA LYS A 129 9.77 -31.98 2.78
C LYS A 129 8.89 -30.85 3.30
N ARG A 130 7.56 -30.97 3.13
CA ARG A 130 6.62 -29.91 3.52
C ARG A 130 6.54 -29.67 5.02
N VAL A 131 6.92 -30.67 5.82
CA VAL A 131 6.81 -30.61 7.29
C VAL A 131 8.13 -31.02 7.92
N ILE A 132 8.70 -30.09 8.70
CA ILE A 132 9.96 -30.27 9.42
C ILE A 132 9.66 -30.20 10.92
N GLY A 133 10.18 -31.16 11.67
CA GLY A 133 9.85 -31.36 13.09
C GLY A 133 8.80 -32.44 13.32
N THR A 134 8.35 -32.59 14.58
CA THR A 134 7.34 -33.60 14.97
C THR A 134 5.98 -32.93 15.15
N ALA A 135 5.13 -33.04 14.12
CA ALA A 135 3.79 -32.44 14.15
C ALA A 135 2.88 -32.99 15.28
N PRO A 136 2.06 -32.15 15.94
CA PRO A 136 0.96 -32.59 16.77
C PRO A 136 -0.01 -33.51 16.03
N ASP A 137 -0.78 -34.29 16.78
CA ASP A 137 -1.91 -35.02 16.20
C ASP A 137 -3.14 -34.09 16.10
N PHE A 138 -3.12 -33.20 15.10
CA PHE A 138 -4.22 -32.27 14.87
C PHE A 138 -5.55 -32.97 14.55
N HIS A 139 -5.52 -34.19 14.02
CA HIS A 139 -6.73 -34.96 13.77
C HIS A 139 -7.41 -35.35 15.09
N SER A 140 -6.63 -35.82 16.07
CA SER A 140 -7.15 -36.06 17.43
C SER A 140 -7.67 -34.79 18.11
N MET A 141 -7.17 -33.62 17.71
CA MET A 141 -7.59 -32.31 18.23
C MET A 141 -8.78 -31.71 17.48
N ARG A 142 -9.31 -32.34 16.43
CA ARG A 142 -10.34 -31.76 15.54
C ARG A 142 -11.55 -31.21 16.29
N GLU A 143 -12.06 -31.92 17.29
CA GLU A 143 -13.20 -31.47 18.10
C GLU A 143 -12.88 -30.23 18.96
N GLN A 144 -11.61 -30.04 19.35
CA GLN A 144 -11.20 -28.88 20.14
C GLN A 144 -11.26 -27.58 19.31
N PHE A 145 -11.13 -27.66 17.98
CA PHE A 145 -11.30 -26.50 17.10
C PHE A 145 -12.73 -25.93 17.11
N LYS A 146 -13.73 -26.70 17.56
CA LYS A 146 -15.09 -26.18 17.79
C LYS A 146 -15.18 -25.31 19.04
N ASN A 147 -14.21 -25.41 19.96
CA ASN A 147 -14.11 -24.55 21.13
C ASN A 147 -13.40 -23.24 20.77
N LYS A 148 -14.15 -22.14 20.84
CA LYS A 148 -13.66 -20.79 20.57
C LYS A 148 -12.42 -20.42 21.38
N GLU A 149 -12.37 -20.73 22.67
CA GLU A 149 -11.25 -20.36 23.55
C GLU A 149 -9.96 -21.10 23.16
N PHE A 150 -10.08 -22.39 22.82
CA PHE A 150 -8.96 -23.20 22.34
C PHE A 150 -8.36 -22.59 21.07
N VAL A 151 -9.19 -22.30 20.06
CA VAL A 151 -8.74 -21.69 18.81
C VAL A 151 -8.16 -20.29 19.06
N GLN A 152 -8.81 -19.47 19.88
CA GLN A 152 -8.30 -18.13 20.17
C GLN A 152 -6.95 -18.17 20.89
N LYS A 153 -6.71 -19.12 21.81
CA LYS A 153 -5.39 -19.33 22.41
C LYS A 153 -4.34 -19.70 21.35
N MET A 154 -4.66 -20.65 20.48
CA MET A 154 -3.79 -21.13 19.40
C MET A 154 -3.42 -20.02 18.40
N PHE A 155 -4.38 -19.14 18.07
CA PHE A 155 -4.23 -18.12 17.01
C PHE A 155 -3.88 -16.72 17.55
N LYS A 156 -3.85 -16.50 18.87
CA LYS A 156 -3.62 -15.17 19.45
C LYS A 156 -2.33 -14.54 18.93
N GLN A 157 -1.25 -15.31 18.89
CA GLN A 157 0.04 -14.83 18.43
C GLN A 157 0.04 -14.57 16.92
N LEU A 158 -0.49 -15.51 16.11
CA LEU A 158 -0.62 -15.33 14.66
C LEU A 158 -1.39 -14.06 14.28
N ILE A 159 -2.50 -13.76 14.98
CA ILE A 159 -3.34 -12.60 14.68
C ILE A 159 -2.64 -11.29 15.09
N LYS A 160 -1.88 -11.31 16.18
CA LYS A 160 -0.98 -10.19 16.55
C LYS A 160 0.08 -9.98 15.51
N GLU A 161 0.79 -11.03 15.10
CA GLU A 161 1.82 -10.96 14.06
C GLU A 161 1.25 -10.55 12.71
N TYR A 162 0.03 -10.96 12.37
CA TYR A 162 -0.69 -10.48 11.20
C TYR A 162 -0.96 -8.97 11.26
N ALA A 163 -1.39 -8.45 12.41
CA ALA A 163 -1.59 -7.00 12.59
C ALA A 163 -0.28 -6.21 12.45
N VAL A 164 0.82 -6.74 13.00
CA VAL A 164 2.15 -6.12 12.84
C VAL A 164 2.62 -6.21 11.39
N ALA A 165 2.50 -7.37 10.75
CA ALA A 165 2.86 -7.55 9.34
C ALA A 165 2.06 -6.62 8.42
N TYR A 166 0.76 -6.45 8.66
CA TYR A 166 -0.05 -5.46 7.94
C TYR A 166 0.47 -4.05 8.19
N THR A 167 0.66 -3.70 9.46
CA THR A 167 1.10 -2.36 9.86
C THR A 167 2.40 -1.97 9.18
N PHE A 168 3.40 -2.85 9.14
CA PHE A 168 4.72 -2.56 8.57
C PHE A 168 4.89 -3.05 7.12
N SER A 169 3.79 -3.42 6.44
CA SER A 169 3.79 -3.93 5.06
C SER A 169 4.76 -5.10 4.84
N LEU A 170 4.89 -5.99 5.84
CA LEU A 170 5.80 -7.12 5.80
C LEU A 170 5.37 -8.16 4.74
N PRO A 171 6.33 -8.91 4.19
CA PRO A 171 6.09 -9.86 3.11
C PRO A 171 5.41 -11.13 3.65
N ILE A 172 4.07 -11.14 3.67
CA ILE A 172 3.26 -12.33 3.95
C ILE A 172 2.22 -12.54 2.84
N ASN A 173 1.90 -13.81 2.56
CA ASN A 173 0.98 -14.23 1.51
C ASN A 173 -0.43 -13.59 1.56
N ILE A 174 -0.92 -13.23 2.75
CA ILE A 174 -2.23 -12.57 2.90
C ILE A 174 -2.20 -11.13 2.39
N LEU A 175 -1.02 -10.51 2.42
CA LEU A 175 -0.83 -9.13 1.99
C LEU A 175 -0.21 -9.04 0.59
N GLN A 176 0.38 -10.13 0.07
CA GLN A 176 1.08 -10.17 -1.22
C GLN A 176 0.91 -11.53 -1.91
N LEU A 177 0.56 -11.55 -3.21
CA LEU A 177 0.14 -12.77 -3.93
C LEU A 177 1.22 -13.83 -4.21
N ASN A 178 2.51 -13.47 -4.18
CA ASN A 178 3.59 -14.33 -4.69
C ASN A 178 4.68 -14.61 -3.64
N ASP A 179 4.35 -14.42 -2.37
CA ASP A 179 5.33 -14.31 -1.33
C ASP A 179 5.69 -15.64 -0.67
N ASP A 180 6.99 -15.90 -0.58
CA ASP A 180 7.58 -17.02 0.12
C ASP A 180 8.50 -16.64 1.26
N SER A 181 8.50 -15.37 1.62
CA SER A 181 9.32 -14.83 2.70
C SER A 181 8.90 -15.30 4.10
N GLN A 182 7.85 -16.13 4.19
CA GLN A 182 7.30 -16.61 5.45
C GLN A 182 6.95 -18.10 5.44
N HIS A 183 7.18 -18.75 6.58
CA HIS A 183 6.62 -20.05 6.92
C HIS A 183 5.51 -19.91 7.96
N ILE A 184 4.54 -20.83 7.92
CA ILE A 184 3.66 -21.08 9.06
C ILE A 184 4.36 -22.07 9.98
N ILE A 185 4.46 -21.71 11.25
CA ILE A 185 5.05 -22.58 12.26
C ILE A 185 4.07 -22.82 13.41
N PHE A 186 4.29 -23.92 14.12
CA PHE A 186 3.56 -24.28 15.33
C PHE A 186 4.55 -24.44 16.47
N GLU A 187 4.48 -23.53 17.44
CA GLU A 187 5.20 -23.69 18.70
C GLU A 187 4.48 -24.72 19.55
N LEU A 188 5.21 -25.78 19.91
CA LEU A 188 4.66 -26.88 20.68
C LEU A 188 4.62 -26.51 22.16
N PRO A 189 3.49 -26.76 22.83
CA PRO A 189 3.32 -26.35 24.20
C PRO A 189 4.19 -27.22 25.12
N LYS A 190 4.71 -26.63 26.20
CA LYS A 190 5.40 -27.39 27.25
C LYS A 190 4.43 -28.23 28.08
N ASP A 191 3.20 -27.76 28.21
CA ASP A 191 2.08 -28.44 28.86
C ASP A 191 1.14 -29.01 27.80
N ILE A 192 0.87 -30.32 27.87
CA ILE A 192 0.02 -31.05 26.91
C ILE A 192 -1.44 -30.55 26.94
N SER A 193 -1.86 -29.88 28.01
CA SER A 193 -3.20 -29.30 28.14
C SER A 193 -3.40 -27.99 27.39
N GLU A 194 -2.33 -27.32 26.97
CA GLU A 194 -2.40 -26.09 26.18
C GLU A 194 -2.34 -26.42 24.68
N PRO A 195 -2.98 -25.63 23.80
CA PRO A 195 -2.85 -25.80 22.36
C PRO A 195 -1.44 -25.43 21.88
N PRO A 196 -0.97 -26.00 20.74
CA PRO A 196 0.10 -25.40 19.97
C PRO A 196 -0.22 -23.94 19.62
N VAL A 197 0.80 -23.10 19.46
CA VAL A 197 0.63 -21.69 19.08
C VAL A 197 1.08 -21.52 17.63
N VAL A 198 0.20 -20.97 16.79
CA VAL A 198 0.52 -20.69 15.38
C VAL A 198 1.23 -19.35 15.27
N ARG A 199 2.28 -19.29 14.45
CA ARG A 199 3.06 -18.07 14.21
C ARG A 199 3.56 -17.99 12.77
N TYR A 200 3.98 -16.80 12.38
CA TYR A 200 4.83 -16.59 11.21
C TYR A 200 6.31 -16.77 11.58
N MET A 201 7.09 -17.26 10.63
CA MET A 201 8.55 -17.22 10.69
C MET A 201 9.10 -16.68 9.36
N PHE A 202 9.80 -15.55 9.41
CA PHE A 202 10.32 -14.88 8.21
C PHE A 202 11.72 -15.37 7.82
N TRP A 203 11.94 -15.48 6.51
CA TRP A 203 13.19 -15.87 5.87
C TRP A 203 13.22 -15.33 4.42
N ASP A 204 14.39 -15.17 3.81
CA ASP A 204 14.55 -14.77 2.40
C ASP A 204 13.78 -13.51 1.97
N VAL A 205 13.83 -12.45 2.78
CA VAL A 205 12.94 -11.27 2.70
C VAL A 205 13.41 -10.16 1.74
N VAL A 206 14.68 -10.18 1.29
CA VAL A 206 15.28 -9.02 0.60
C VAL A 206 14.57 -8.63 -0.69
N SER A 207 14.02 -9.60 -1.41
CA SER A 207 13.40 -9.35 -2.71
C SER A 207 11.96 -8.85 -2.58
N ASP A 208 11.33 -9.05 -1.42
CA ASP A 208 9.88 -8.87 -1.23
C ASP A 208 9.54 -7.68 -0.31
N VAL A 209 10.53 -7.12 0.38
CA VAL A 209 10.38 -5.87 1.13
C VAL A 209 10.44 -4.66 0.21
N LYS A 210 9.37 -3.85 0.21
CA LYS A 210 9.23 -2.67 -0.65
C LYS A 210 10.14 -1.50 -0.24
N SER A 211 10.34 -1.30 1.06
CA SER A 211 11.11 -0.18 1.60
C SER A 211 11.74 -0.52 2.95
N LEU A 212 12.92 0.07 3.18
CA LEU A 212 13.59 0.10 4.49
C LEU A 212 14.18 1.52 4.68
N PRO A 213 13.90 2.22 5.79
CA PRO A 213 13.00 1.83 6.88
C PRO A 213 11.55 1.56 6.44
N PHE A 214 10.82 0.77 7.22
CA PHE A 214 9.45 0.38 6.89
C PHE A 214 8.51 1.58 6.95
N GLU A 215 7.77 1.82 5.87
CA GLU A 215 6.59 2.68 5.93
C GLU A 215 5.46 1.93 6.63
N PHE A 216 4.92 2.48 7.70
CA PHE A 216 3.88 1.81 8.49
C PHE A 216 2.51 2.50 8.39
N MET A 217 1.45 1.69 8.30
CA MET A 217 0.07 2.14 8.47
C MET A 217 -0.72 1.07 9.19
N VAL A 218 -1.10 1.35 10.43
CA VAL A 218 -1.97 0.45 11.21
C VAL A 218 -3.31 0.33 10.49
N PRO A 219 -3.80 -0.87 10.11
CA PRO A 219 -5.08 -0.96 9.42
C PRO A 219 -6.26 -0.64 10.35
N THR A 220 -7.33 -0.07 9.81
CA THR A 220 -8.63 -0.03 10.51
C THR A 220 -9.18 -1.45 10.67
N LEU A 221 -10.07 -1.68 11.63
CA LEU A 221 -10.65 -3.02 11.87
C LEU A 221 -11.27 -3.63 10.60
N ASN A 222 -11.93 -2.82 9.78
CA ASN A 222 -12.52 -3.28 8.53
C ASN A 222 -11.45 -3.68 7.51
N ARG A 223 -10.39 -2.87 7.35
CA ARG A 223 -9.25 -3.23 6.49
C ARG A 223 -8.51 -4.46 6.99
N PHE A 224 -8.36 -4.60 8.30
CA PHE A 224 -7.70 -5.74 8.92
C PHE A 224 -8.46 -7.06 8.65
N LYS A 225 -9.79 -7.03 8.69
CA LYS A 225 -10.61 -8.19 8.33
C LYS A 225 -10.60 -8.51 6.84
N ARG A 226 -10.67 -7.45 6.02
CA ARG A 226 -10.83 -7.55 4.57
C ARG A 226 -9.52 -7.87 3.84
N GLY A 227 -8.40 -7.38 4.36
CA GLY A 227 -7.13 -7.37 3.63
C GLY A 227 -6.97 -6.15 2.71
N PRO A 228 -5.84 -6.07 2.00
CA PRO A 228 -5.56 -4.96 1.09
C PRO A 228 -6.50 -4.97 -0.12
N ASP A 229 -6.92 -3.78 -0.55
CA ASP A 229 -7.89 -3.60 -1.64
C ASP A 229 -7.40 -4.19 -2.97
N GLU A 230 -6.09 -4.20 -3.19
CA GLU A 230 -5.44 -4.73 -4.39
C GLU A 230 -5.67 -6.25 -4.57
N PHE A 231 -5.93 -6.97 -3.49
CA PHE A 231 -6.03 -8.42 -3.48
C PHE A 231 -7.44 -8.93 -3.23
N ASN A 232 -8.37 -8.04 -2.86
CA ASN A 232 -9.74 -8.44 -2.62
C ASN A 232 -10.57 -8.42 -3.92
N ARG A 233 -10.57 -9.54 -4.64
CA ARG A 233 -11.41 -9.73 -5.84
C ARG A 233 -12.89 -9.97 -5.52
N THR A 234 -13.21 -10.20 -4.24
CA THR A 234 -14.55 -10.50 -3.76
C THR A 234 -15.04 -9.36 -2.86
N ASN A 235 -16.31 -8.98 -2.91
CA ASN A 235 -16.87 -8.02 -1.93
C ASN A 235 -17.10 -8.68 -0.56
N ASN A 236 -16.11 -9.43 -0.05
CA ASN A 236 -16.17 -10.12 1.23
C ASN A 236 -15.42 -9.29 2.30
N ASP A 237 -16.15 -8.89 3.34
CA ASP A 237 -15.64 -8.05 4.43
C ASP A 237 -14.64 -8.77 5.35
N VAL A 238 -14.51 -10.09 5.23
CA VAL A 238 -13.59 -10.93 6.03
C VAL A 238 -12.65 -11.77 5.16
N ALA A 239 -12.36 -11.32 3.93
CA ALA A 239 -11.55 -12.08 2.99
C ALA A 239 -10.16 -12.46 3.53
N ALA A 240 -9.43 -11.52 4.16
CA ALA A 240 -8.12 -11.83 4.73
C ALA A 240 -8.18 -12.86 5.87
N LEU A 241 -9.17 -12.77 6.76
CA LEU A 241 -9.35 -13.76 7.81
C LEU A 241 -9.70 -15.15 7.24
N LEU A 242 -10.47 -15.19 6.15
CA LEU A 242 -10.78 -16.42 5.44
C LEU A 242 -9.48 -17.03 4.86
N TYR A 243 -8.65 -16.24 4.19
CA TYR A 243 -7.36 -16.69 3.65
C TYR A 243 -6.39 -17.16 4.74
N LEU A 244 -6.32 -16.45 5.88
CA LEU A 244 -5.54 -16.87 7.04
C LEU A 244 -5.99 -18.25 7.55
N SER A 245 -7.31 -18.39 7.74
CA SER A 245 -7.91 -19.62 8.25
C SER A 245 -7.67 -20.79 7.30
N ASN A 246 -7.81 -20.55 5.99
CA ASN A 246 -7.52 -21.54 4.95
C ASN A 246 -6.05 -21.95 4.96
N THR A 247 -5.14 -20.99 5.01
CA THR A 247 -3.68 -21.24 5.01
C THR A 247 -3.31 -22.19 6.15
N VAL A 248 -3.77 -21.90 7.37
CA VAL A 248 -3.45 -22.75 8.53
C VAL A 248 -4.16 -24.11 8.44
N ALA A 249 -5.40 -24.18 7.95
CA ALA A 249 -6.11 -25.44 7.76
C ALA A 249 -5.39 -26.35 6.74
N CYS A 250 -4.90 -25.79 5.63
CA CYS A 250 -4.07 -26.50 4.65
C CYS A 250 -2.73 -26.95 5.27
N SER A 251 -2.06 -26.11 6.05
CA SER A 251 -0.83 -26.51 6.76
C SER A 251 -1.08 -27.68 7.73
N ILE A 252 -2.20 -27.66 8.45
CA ILE A 252 -2.59 -28.76 9.35
C ILE A 252 -2.86 -30.05 8.57
N TRP A 253 -3.51 -29.96 7.41
CA TRP A 253 -3.75 -31.12 6.54
C TRP A 253 -2.43 -31.76 6.07
N ASP A 254 -1.48 -30.96 5.58
CA ASP A 254 -0.17 -31.45 5.13
C ASP A 254 0.59 -32.16 6.26
N MET A 255 0.46 -31.66 7.50
CA MET A 255 1.03 -32.29 8.70
C MET A 255 0.42 -33.64 9.05
N HIS A 256 -0.82 -33.88 8.64
CA HIS A 256 -1.48 -35.16 8.82
C HIS A 256 -1.04 -36.18 7.76
N ASP A 257 -1.02 -35.79 6.48
CA ASP A 257 -0.71 -36.68 5.35
C ASP A 257 0.73 -37.25 5.43
N HIS A 258 1.68 -36.45 5.93
CA HIS A 258 3.06 -36.89 6.15
C HIS A 258 3.24 -38.07 7.11
N LYS A 259 2.25 -38.38 7.96
CA LYS A 259 2.30 -39.55 8.87
C LYS A 259 1.75 -40.84 8.25
N LYS A 260 1.09 -40.80 7.09
CA LYS A 260 0.40 -41.97 6.51
C LYS A 260 0.68 -42.17 5.01
N HIS A 261 1.88 -42.65 4.68
CA HIS A 261 2.10 -43.35 3.39
C HIS A 261 1.42 -44.73 3.33
N ASN A 262 0.67 -45.15 4.36
CA ASN A 262 -0.08 -46.39 4.36
C ASN A 262 -1.46 -46.20 5.02
N LEU A 263 -2.51 -46.43 4.22
CA LEU A 263 -3.85 -46.88 4.59
C LEU A 263 -4.88 -45.87 5.19
N LEU A 264 -5.95 -45.73 4.40
CA LEU A 264 -7.38 -45.71 4.74
C LEU A 264 -8.04 -44.42 5.28
N ASP A 265 -9.03 -44.00 4.47
CA ASP A 265 -10.35 -43.45 4.82
C ASP A 265 -10.37 -42.19 5.68
N ILE A 266 -9.84 -41.12 5.09
CA ILE A 266 -10.18 -39.77 5.52
C ILE A 266 -11.12 -39.24 4.45
N GLY A 267 -12.20 -38.57 4.87
CA GLY A 267 -13.12 -37.89 3.96
C GLY A 267 -12.40 -36.93 3.01
N ASP A 268 -13.15 -36.35 2.07
CA ASP A 268 -12.61 -35.45 1.06
C ASP A 268 -11.70 -34.38 1.72
N GLN A 269 -10.48 -34.20 1.19
CA GLN A 269 -9.54 -33.17 1.64
C GLN A 269 -10.22 -31.81 1.70
N PHE A 270 -11.09 -31.53 0.72
CA PHE A 270 -11.84 -30.29 0.67
C PHE A 270 -12.79 -30.17 1.86
N ASP A 271 -13.51 -31.24 2.22
CA ASP A 271 -14.41 -31.24 3.38
C ASP A 271 -13.65 -30.97 4.69
N PHE A 272 -12.51 -31.64 4.91
CA PHE A 272 -11.72 -31.42 6.13
C PHE A 272 -11.22 -29.98 6.24
N VAL A 273 -10.62 -29.47 5.17
CA VAL A 273 -10.07 -28.10 5.14
C VAL A 273 -11.18 -27.07 5.28
N ASP A 274 -12.30 -27.23 4.58
CA ASP A 274 -13.43 -26.29 4.62
C ASP A 274 -14.07 -26.25 6.01
N GLU A 275 -14.28 -27.40 6.64
CA GLU A 275 -14.82 -27.45 8.00
C GLU A 275 -13.87 -26.82 9.02
N LEU A 276 -12.57 -27.16 8.96
CA LEU A 276 -11.57 -26.61 9.88
C LEU A 276 -11.40 -25.10 9.69
N GLN A 277 -11.34 -24.63 8.44
CA GLN A 277 -11.33 -23.22 8.09
C GLN A 277 -12.55 -22.50 8.67
N SER A 278 -13.74 -23.07 8.54
CA SER A 278 -14.98 -22.49 9.06
C SER A 278 -14.95 -22.33 10.58
N ASP A 279 -14.49 -23.36 11.30
CA ASP A 279 -14.34 -23.32 12.75
C ASP A 279 -13.29 -22.28 13.20
N ILE A 280 -12.14 -22.21 12.52
CA ILE A 280 -11.11 -21.21 12.77
C ILE A 280 -11.66 -19.80 12.55
N LEU A 281 -12.24 -19.54 11.37
CA LEU A 281 -12.78 -18.23 10.99
C LEU A 281 -13.82 -17.75 12.01
N LYS A 282 -14.73 -18.64 12.43
CA LYS A 282 -15.76 -18.32 13.41
C LYS A 282 -15.17 -17.90 14.76
N ALA A 283 -14.04 -18.50 15.17
CA ALA A 283 -13.38 -18.16 16.43
C ALA A 283 -12.57 -16.85 16.34
N ILE A 284 -11.84 -16.63 15.23
CA ILE A 284 -10.95 -15.46 15.09
C ILE A 284 -11.67 -14.19 14.61
N ASN A 285 -12.80 -14.30 13.90
CA ASN A 285 -13.61 -13.15 13.48
C ASN A 285 -14.42 -12.58 14.66
N ASN A 286 -13.68 -12.00 15.61
CA ASN A 286 -14.22 -11.42 16.83
C ASN A 286 -13.59 -10.05 17.07
N ASP A 287 -14.40 -8.99 17.05
CA ASP A 287 -13.90 -7.61 17.09
C ASP A 287 -13.03 -7.29 18.30
N VAL A 288 -13.35 -7.84 19.48
CA VAL A 288 -12.55 -7.62 20.69
C VAL A 288 -11.17 -8.27 20.54
N PHE A 289 -11.14 -9.51 20.06
CA PHE A 289 -9.91 -10.24 19.80
C PHE A 289 -9.04 -9.58 18.72
N LEU A 290 -9.65 -9.06 17.65
CA LEU A 290 -8.94 -8.36 16.58
C LEU A 290 -8.46 -6.98 17.01
N LYS A 291 -9.23 -6.25 17.83
CA LYS A 291 -8.81 -4.95 18.39
C LYS A 291 -7.59 -5.08 19.30
N ASP A 292 -7.50 -6.11 20.14
CA ASP A 292 -6.28 -6.39 20.95
C ASP A 292 -5.02 -6.53 20.07
N ALA A 293 -5.15 -7.12 18.88
CA ALA A 293 -4.04 -7.24 17.93
C ALA A 293 -3.68 -5.90 17.26
N LEU A 294 -4.68 -5.09 16.92
CA LEU A 294 -4.46 -3.74 16.37
C LEU A 294 -3.82 -2.81 17.39
N GLU A 295 -4.29 -2.84 18.64
CA GLU A 295 -3.70 -2.08 19.76
C GLU A 295 -2.24 -2.49 20.00
N HIS A 296 -1.94 -3.80 19.91
CA HIS A 296 -0.57 -4.29 19.96
C HIS A 296 0.29 -3.72 18.83
N ALA A 297 -0.18 -3.75 17.58
CA ALA A 297 0.56 -3.18 16.45
C ALA A 297 0.75 -1.66 16.59
N GLN A 298 -0.25 -0.93 17.08
CA GLN A 298 -0.14 0.51 17.41
C GLN A 298 0.94 0.76 18.46
N SER A 299 1.01 -0.07 19.50
CA SER A 299 2.03 0.08 20.56
C SER A 299 3.47 -0.08 20.05
N LEU A 300 3.68 -0.80 18.93
CA LEU A 300 4.97 -0.94 18.27
C LEU A 300 5.24 0.17 17.25
N ALA A 301 4.19 0.73 16.65
CA ALA A 301 4.29 1.80 15.66
C ALA A 301 4.87 3.10 16.24
N ILE A 302 4.51 3.47 17.48
CA ILE A 302 4.96 4.74 18.09
C ILE A 302 6.47 4.76 18.37
N PRO A 303 7.05 3.76 19.06
CA PRO A 303 8.50 3.75 19.29
C PRO A 303 9.28 3.69 17.98
N TYR A 304 8.77 2.92 16.99
CA TYR A 304 9.36 2.86 15.66
C TYR A 304 9.31 4.23 14.96
N PHE A 305 8.16 4.91 15.00
CA PHE A 305 8.03 6.27 14.48
C PHE A 305 9.02 7.23 15.12
N ASN A 306 9.16 7.20 16.44
CA ASN A 306 10.07 8.09 17.15
C ASN A 306 11.53 7.83 16.76
N LYS A 307 11.95 6.56 16.61
CA LYS A 307 13.27 6.19 16.07
C LYS A 307 13.50 6.82 14.69
N LEU A 308 12.54 6.63 13.78
CA LEU A 308 12.61 7.23 12.43
C LEU A 308 12.63 8.75 12.47
N PHE A 309 11.81 9.35 13.32
CA PHE A 309 11.68 10.79 13.43
C PHE A 309 12.96 11.43 13.97
N ASP A 310 13.61 10.79 14.95
CA ASP A 310 14.90 11.24 15.47
C ASP A 310 16.00 11.17 14.39
N GLU A 311 16.05 10.10 13.61
CA GLU A 311 16.95 9.99 12.45
C GLU A 311 16.71 11.12 11.44
N LEU A 312 15.44 11.39 11.11
CA LEU A 312 15.05 12.47 10.20
C LEU A 312 15.39 13.87 10.72
N ARG A 313 15.48 14.08 12.04
CA ARG A 313 15.86 15.39 12.63
C ARG A 313 17.35 15.65 12.60
N THR A 314 18.18 14.61 12.53
CA THR A 314 19.64 14.76 12.51
C THR A 314 20.15 15.33 11.18
N GLU A 315 19.37 15.21 10.11
CA GLU A 315 19.67 15.78 8.80
C GLU A 315 18.75 16.98 8.52
N PRO A 316 19.28 18.16 8.13
CA PRO A 316 18.45 19.27 7.67
C PRO A 316 17.81 18.90 6.33
N LYS A 317 16.66 18.22 6.38
CA LYS A 317 15.90 17.81 5.20
C LYS A 317 14.62 18.63 5.08
N GLU A 318 14.46 19.31 3.94
CA GLU A 318 13.16 19.84 3.54
C GLU A 318 12.32 18.71 2.95
N PHE A 319 11.17 18.44 3.57
CA PHE A 319 10.23 17.45 3.05
C PHE A 319 9.47 18.03 1.85
N ASN A 320 9.27 17.21 0.81
CA ASN A 320 8.31 17.55 -0.23
C ASN A 320 6.87 17.20 0.21
N ALA A 321 5.88 17.59 -0.59
CA ALA A 321 4.46 17.39 -0.25
C ALA A 321 4.05 15.90 -0.16
N ASP A 322 4.68 15.02 -0.93
CA ASP A 322 4.38 13.58 -0.92
C ASP A 322 5.02 12.90 0.29
N GLU A 323 6.28 13.23 0.63
CA GLU A 323 6.95 12.75 1.85
C GLU A 323 6.19 13.21 3.10
N PHE A 324 5.77 14.49 3.15
CA PHE A 324 4.93 15.00 4.23
C PHE A 324 3.60 14.24 4.33
N LYS A 325 2.96 13.95 3.18
CA LYS A 325 1.72 13.18 3.14
C LYS A 325 1.92 11.79 3.74
N VAL A 326 2.99 11.07 3.37
CA VAL A 326 3.30 9.74 3.89
C VAL A 326 3.48 9.80 5.41
N LEU A 327 4.32 10.71 5.92
CA LEU A 327 4.54 10.88 7.36
C LEU A 327 3.26 11.21 8.13
N MET A 328 2.41 12.09 7.57
CA MET A 328 1.12 12.43 8.18
C MET A 328 0.17 11.24 8.20
N LEU A 329 0.15 10.38 7.16
CA LEU A 329 -0.67 9.17 7.16
C LEU A 329 -0.18 8.15 8.20
N MET A 330 1.14 7.98 8.34
CA MET A 330 1.74 7.16 9.41
C MET A 330 1.28 7.69 10.79
N ALA A 331 1.42 9.00 11.01
CA ALA A 331 1.02 9.65 12.26
C ALA A 331 -0.49 9.51 12.55
N ILE A 332 -1.35 9.74 11.56
CA ILE A 332 -2.81 9.56 11.69
C ILE A 332 -3.13 8.10 12.05
N SER A 333 -2.48 7.12 11.41
CA SER A 333 -2.73 5.70 11.68
C SER A 333 -2.31 5.26 13.08
N SER A 334 -1.32 5.93 13.67
CA SER A 334 -0.92 5.67 15.06
C SER A 334 -2.00 6.07 16.06
N GLY A 335 -2.85 7.04 15.73
CA GLY A 335 -3.86 7.59 16.64
C GLY A 335 -3.31 8.49 17.76
N HIS A 336 -1.99 8.76 17.78
CA HIS A 336 -1.35 9.58 18.81
C HIS A 336 -1.23 11.05 18.39
N MET A 337 -1.93 11.91 19.11
CA MET A 337 -2.01 13.34 18.80
C MET A 337 -0.64 14.03 18.83
N GLU A 338 0.22 13.69 19.80
CA GLU A 338 1.57 14.24 19.91
C GLU A 338 2.42 13.99 18.65
N VAL A 339 2.33 12.79 18.08
CA VAL A 339 3.03 12.41 16.85
C VAL A 339 2.51 13.25 15.68
N ILE A 340 1.18 13.40 15.57
CA ILE A 340 0.53 14.18 14.51
C ILE A 340 0.95 15.64 14.56
N GLU A 341 0.97 16.26 15.74
CA GLU A 341 1.44 17.64 15.90
C GLU A 341 2.92 17.80 15.50
N GLN A 342 3.77 16.83 15.88
CA GLN A 342 5.18 16.85 15.53
C GLN A 342 5.39 16.79 14.02
N VAL A 343 4.70 15.88 13.33
CA VAL A 343 4.78 15.80 11.86
C VAL A 343 4.22 17.06 11.21
N TYR A 344 3.11 17.60 11.72
CA TYR A 344 2.51 18.80 11.15
C TYR A 344 3.47 20.02 11.21
N ARG A 345 4.36 20.09 12.22
CA ARG A 345 5.40 21.14 12.29
C ARG A 345 6.46 21.03 11.20
N LEU A 346 6.63 19.84 10.61
CA LEU A 346 7.52 19.61 9.47
C LEU A 346 6.88 19.95 8.12
N ARG A 347 5.66 20.48 8.14
CA ARG A 347 4.95 20.87 6.93
C ARG A 347 5.83 21.79 6.06
N PRO A 348 5.90 21.54 4.74
CA PRO A 348 6.66 22.39 3.82
C PRO A 348 6.12 23.83 3.85
N GLN A 349 6.93 24.80 4.26
CA GLN A 349 6.48 26.18 4.47
C GLN A 349 6.20 26.93 3.16
N TYR A 350 6.86 26.52 2.08
CA TYR A 350 6.83 27.23 0.79
C TYR A 350 6.04 26.50 -0.30
N ILE A 351 5.47 25.33 0.01
CA ILE A 351 4.72 24.52 -0.95
C ILE A 351 3.28 24.36 -0.44
N ALA A 352 2.33 24.93 -1.18
CA ALA A 352 0.91 24.67 -0.92
C ALA A 352 0.61 23.18 -1.14
N LEU A 353 -0.13 22.58 -0.20
CA LEU A 353 -0.56 21.19 -0.36
C LEU A 353 -1.59 21.12 -1.49
N SER A 354 -1.47 20.11 -2.34
CA SER A 354 -2.49 19.87 -3.37
C SER A 354 -3.81 19.46 -2.73
N GLU A 355 -4.93 19.76 -3.40
CA GLU A 355 -6.26 19.35 -2.93
C GLU A 355 -6.33 17.82 -2.70
N LYS A 356 -5.72 17.03 -3.60
CA LYS A 356 -5.65 15.57 -3.47
C LYS A 356 -4.91 15.13 -2.21
N CYS A 357 -3.85 15.84 -1.82
CA CYS A 357 -3.13 15.56 -0.57
C CYS A 357 -4.03 15.83 0.63
N ILE A 358 -4.65 17.02 0.69
CA ILE A 358 -5.56 17.42 1.78
C ILE A 358 -6.74 16.43 1.90
N ASP A 359 -7.36 16.06 0.78
CA ASP A 359 -8.46 15.10 0.77
C ASP A 359 -8.04 13.74 1.30
N SER A 360 -6.83 13.27 0.93
CA SER A 360 -6.31 12.00 1.44
C SER A 360 -6.15 12.03 2.96
N LEU A 361 -5.63 13.12 3.53
CA LEU A 361 -5.44 13.27 4.98
C LEU A 361 -6.78 13.40 5.72
N LEU A 362 -7.74 14.15 5.18
CA LEU A 362 -9.09 14.28 5.75
C LEU A 362 -9.83 12.95 5.71
N ILE A 363 -9.78 12.21 4.60
CA ILE A 363 -10.38 10.87 4.47
C ILE A 363 -9.75 9.93 5.48
N ALA A 364 -8.41 9.87 5.56
CA ALA A 364 -7.71 9.03 6.50
C ALA A 364 -8.13 9.33 7.95
N SER A 365 -8.09 10.60 8.38
CA SER A 365 -8.46 10.97 9.76
C SER A 365 -9.87 10.49 10.14
N ARG A 366 -10.84 10.60 9.22
CA ARG A 366 -12.22 10.11 9.42
C ARG A 366 -12.30 8.59 9.47
N GLU A 367 -11.50 7.91 8.64
CA GLU A 367 -11.46 6.45 8.58
C GLU A 367 -10.98 5.84 9.91
N TYR A 368 -10.00 6.44 10.56
CA TYR A 368 -9.50 6.00 11.87
C TYR A 368 -10.41 6.38 13.04
N GLY A 369 -11.32 7.33 12.86
CA GLY A 369 -12.40 7.62 13.81
C GLY A 369 -11.97 8.27 15.13
N ASN A 370 -10.70 8.67 15.29
CA ASN A 370 -10.25 9.42 16.47
C ASN A 370 -10.73 10.88 16.36
N LEU A 371 -11.68 11.27 17.21
CA LEU A 371 -12.32 12.59 17.19
C LEU A 371 -11.33 13.74 17.33
N GLU A 372 -10.36 13.62 18.24
CA GLU A 372 -9.34 14.66 18.47
C GLU A 372 -8.48 14.87 17.20
N VAL A 373 -8.08 13.77 16.55
CA VAL A 373 -7.35 13.82 15.29
C VAL A 373 -8.19 14.41 14.17
N ILE A 374 -9.46 14.01 14.05
CA ILE A 374 -10.38 14.55 13.04
C ILE A 374 -10.55 16.05 13.21
N GLU A 375 -10.75 16.53 14.44
CA GLU A 375 -10.89 17.95 14.75
C GLU A 375 -9.60 18.72 14.43
N PHE A 376 -8.44 18.19 14.81
CA PHE A 376 -7.16 18.81 14.49
C PHE A 376 -6.91 18.91 12.99
N ILE A 377 -7.04 17.81 12.23
CA ILE A 377 -6.80 17.79 10.79
C ILE A 377 -7.83 18.67 10.05
N THR A 378 -9.10 18.64 10.46
CA THR A 378 -10.15 19.48 9.88
C THR A 378 -9.91 20.96 10.18
N SER A 379 -9.48 21.32 11.39
CA SER A 379 -9.23 22.72 11.74
C SER A 379 -8.01 23.29 11.04
N THR A 380 -6.95 22.49 10.87
CA THR A 380 -5.70 22.89 10.25
C THR A 380 -5.76 22.93 8.73
N LEU A 381 -6.40 21.94 8.08
CA LEU A 381 -6.46 21.83 6.62
C LEU A 381 -7.81 22.28 6.01
N GLY A 382 -8.87 22.41 6.81
CA GLY A 382 -10.21 22.70 6.31
C GLY A 382 -10.35 24.08 5.66
N LYS A 383 -9.59 25.09 6.11
CA LYS A 383 -9.57 26.41 5.47
C LYS A 383 -9.02 26.34 4.04
N GLU A 384 -7.95 25.58 3.84
CA GLU A 384 -7.36 25.37 2.51
C GLU A 384 -8.30 24.57 1.62
N LYS A 385 -8.93 23.52 2.14
CA LYS A 385 -9.97 22.77 1.42
C LYS A 385 -11.13 23.67 0.97
N ASN A 386 -11.63 24.53 1.86
CA ASN A 386 -12.71 25.46 1.55
C ASN A 386 -12.31 26.48 0.47
N ASN A 387 -11.03 26.87 0.39
CA ASN A 387 -10.55 27.75 -0.68
C ASN A 387 -10.58 27.05 -2.03
N PHE A 388 -10.11 25.79 -2.12
CA PHE A 388 -10.23 24.99 -3.34
C PHE A 388 -11.70 24.82 -3.78
N GLU A 389 -12.61 24.59 -2.85
CA GLU A 389 -14.05 24.49 -3.16
C GLU A 389 -14.64 25.81 -3.65
N LYS A 390 -14.23 26.95 -3.08
CA LYS A 390 -14.65 28.28 -3.56
C LYS A 390 -14.11 28.57 -4.95
N GLU A 391 -12.84 28.29 -5.21
CA GLU A 391 -12.23 28.45 -6.53
C GLU A 391 -12.93 27.59 -7.58
N ARG A 392 -13.25 26.34 -7.25
CA ARG A 392 -14.01 25.46 -8.15
C ARG A 392 -15.41 25.98 -8.43
N LYS A 393 -16.14 26.44 -7.41
CA LYS A 393 -17.46 27.05 -7.58
C LYS A 393 -17.39 28.29 -8.47
N LEU A 394 -16.37 29.13 -8.29
CA LEU A 394 -16.15 30.30 -9.14
C LEU A 394 -15.86 29.90 -10.60
N GLN A 395 -15.01 28.91 -10.82
CA GLN A 395 -14.71 28.41 -12.17
C GLN A 395 -15.94 27.81 -12.86
N ILE A 396 -16.76 27.04 -12.14
CA ILE A 396 -18.03 26.51 -12.66
C ILE A 396 -18.96 27.66 -13.03
N GLN A 397 -19.12 28.64 -12.14
CA GLN A 397 -19.97 29.81 -12.38
C GLN A 397 -19.48 30.63 -13.59
N GLU A 398 -18.16 30.85 -13.72
CA GLU A 398 -17.58 31.54 -14.87
C GLU A 398 -17.81 30.77 -16.18
N GLN A 399 -17.71 29.43 -16.14
CA GLN A 399 -17.96 28.59 -17.30
C GLN A 399 -19.45 28.59 -17.70
N GLU A 400 -20.36 28.48 -16.73
CA GLU A 400 -21.81 28.61 -16.96
C GLU A 400 -22.16 29.97 -17.56
N ASN A 401 -21.57 31.04 -17.03
CA ASN A 401 -21.75 32.40 -17.56
C ASN A 401 -21.23 32.52 -19.00
N ARG A 402 -20.11 31.88 -19.34
CA ARG A 402 -19.58 31.85 -20.72
C ARG A 402 -20.53 31.12 -21.68
N VAL A 403 -21.02 29.95 -21.30
CA VAL A 403 -21.97 29.18 -22.10
C VAL A 403 -23.25 29.98 -22.33
N LYS A 404 -23.82 30.53 -21.26
CA LYS A 404 -25.05 31.35 -21.33
C LYS A 404 -24.83 32.63 -22.15
N SER A 405 -23.68 33.27 -22.03
CA SER A 405 -23.33 34.44 -22.87
C SER A 405 -23.31 34.08 -24.37
N GLU A 406 -22.77 32.90 -24.72
CA GLU A 406 -22.72 32.45 -26.11
C GLU A 406 -24.12 32.06 -26.64
N GLU A 407 -24.98 31.47 -25.80
CA GLU A 407 -26.38 31.21 -26.13
C GLU A 407 -27.15 32.49 -26.41
N LEU A 408 -27.03 33.51 -25.54
CA LEU A 408 -27.66 34.81 -25.74
C LEU A 408 -27.12 35.50 -27.01
N LYS A 409 -25.81 35.44 -27.26
CA LYS A 409 -25.23 35.94 -28.51
C LYS A 409 -25.87 35.28 -29.72
N ASN A 410 -25.94 33.94 -29.73
CA ASN A 410 -26.53 33.19 -30.84
C ASN A 410 -28.03 33.51 -31.02
N HIS A 411 -28.78 33.63 -29.92
CA HIS A 411 -30.19 34.00 -29.94
C HIS A 411 -30.39 35.39 -30.56
N PHE A 412 -29.57 36.37 -30.14
CA PHE A 412 -29.55 37.70 -30.73
C PHE A 412 -29.23 37.65 -32.22
N LEU A 413 -28.15 36.98 -32.63
CA LEU A 413 -27.74 36.92 -34.04
C LEU A 413 -28.85 36.32 -34.91
N GLN A 414 -29.52 35.25 -34.45
CA GLN A 414 -30.66 34.66 -35.16
C GLN A 414 -31.82 35.65 -35.35
N LYS A 415 -32.20 36.37 -34.29
CA LYS A 415 -33.29 37.36 -34.34
C LYS A 415 -32.91 38.58 -35.17
N TYR A 416 -31.68 39.05 -35.03
CA TYR A 416 -31.13 40.14 -35.80
C TYR A 416 -31.07 39.82 -37.29
N THR A 417 -30.65 38.61 -37.67
CA THR A 417 -30.67 38.17 -39.07
C THR A 417 -32.08 38.09 -39.63
N LYS A 418 -33.06 37.59 -38.85
CA LYS A 418 -34.48 37.61 -39.26
C LYS A 418 -34.98 39.03 -39.51
N GLN A 419 -34.67 39.96 -38.60
CA GLN A 419 -35.03 41.36 -38.76
C GLN A 419 -34.35 42.00 -39.98
N LEU A 420 -33.05 41.74 -40.19
CA LEU A 420 -32.31 42.23 -41.35
C LEU A 420 -32.91 41.70 -42.68
N ILE A 421 -33.34 40.45 -42.74
CA ILE A 421 -34.02 39.88 -43.92
C ILE A 421 -35.38 40.56 -44.13
N SER A 422 -36.14 40.81 -43.07
CA SER A 422 -37.42 41.53 -43.14
C SER A 422 -37.25 42.96 -43.63
N ASP A 423 -36.27 43.70 -43.11
CA ASP A 423 -35.92 45.06 -43.55
C ASP A 423 -35.56 45.08 -45.03
N LYS A 424 -34.76 44.11 -45.50
CA LYS A 424 -34.36 43.99 -46.91
C LYS A 424 -35.52 43.67 -47.85
N ARG A 425 -36.53 42.93 -47.38
CA ARG A 425 -37.73 42.58 -48.16
C ARG A 425 -38.79 43.68 -48.15
N SER A 426 -38.75 44.56 -47.16
CA SER A 426 -39.64 45.71 -47.06
C SER A 426 -39.38 46.71 -48.19
N TRP A 427 -40.41 47.44 -48.60
CA TRP A 427 -40.33 48.46 -49.67
C TRP A 427 -39.83 47.91 -51.02
N CYS A 428 -40.26 46.72 -51.42
CA CYS A 428 -39.87 46.08 -52.69
C CYS A 428 -38.34 46.02 -52.92
N GLY A 429 -37.54 45.97 -51.83
CA GLY A 429 -36.08 45.95 -51.90
C GLY A 429 -35.40 47.32 -51.94
N LEU A 430 -36.12 48.44 -52.08
CA LEU A 430 -35.52 49.79 -52.06
C LEU A 430 -34.83 50.12 -50.73
N TYR A 431 -35.34 49.59 -49.62
CA TYR A 431 -34.74 49.80 -48.29
C TYR A 431 -33.39 49.09 -48.14
N SER A 432 -33.12 48.05 -48.93
CA SER A 432 -31.85 47.31 -48.90
C SER A 432 -30.64 48.15 -49.32
N PHE A 433 -30.84 49.21 -50.10
CA PHE A 433 -29.77 50.16 -50.50
C PHE A 433 -29.25 51.00 -49.33
N PHE A 434 -30.05 51.19 -48.28
CA PHE A 434 -29.72 52.03 -47.13
C PHE A 434 -29.50 51.22 -45.84
N ALA A 435 -29.88 49.94 -45.84
CA ALA A 435 -29.81 49.05 -44.68
C ALA A 435 -28.44 48.36 -44.52
N THR A 436 -27.39 49.13 -44.21
CA THR A 436 -26.08 48.56 -43.86
C THR A 436 -26.15 47.85 -42.51
N SER A 437 -25.58 46.65 -42.39
CA SER A 437 -25.42 45.97 -41.10
C SER A 437 -24.01 46.18 -40.57
N HIS A 438 -23.91 46.65 -39.33
CA HIS A 438 -22.63 46.80 -38.63
C HIS A 438 -22.39 45.67 -37.61
N VAL A 439 -23.38 44.82 -37.36
CA VAL A 439 -23.23 43.58 -36.58
C VAL A 439 -22.47 42.54 -37.41
N ARG A 440 -21.45 41.92 -36.81
CA ARG A 440 -20.68 40.81 -37.38
C ARG A 440 -20.76 39.58 -36.47
N ASN A 441 -20.58 38.39 -37.02
CA ASN A 441 -20.69 37.14 -36.26
C ASN A 441 -19.57 36.98 -35.21
N GLU A 442 -18.43 37.65 -35.44
CA GLU A 442 -17.28 37.59 -34.54
C GLU A 442 -17.45 38.50 -33.32
N MET A 443 -18.45 39.40 -33.32
CA MET A 443 -18.68 40.30 -32.18
C MET A 443 -19.07 39.51 -30.94
N ASP A 444 -18.52 39.89 -29.79
CA ASP A 444 -18.93 39.31 -28.51
C ASP A 444 -20.25 39.93 -28.02
N LEU A 445 -20.90 39.30 -27.04
CA LEU A 445 -22.18 39.79 -26.50
C LEU A 445 -22.07 41.22 -25.96
N THR A 446 -20.94 41.60 -25.39
CA THR A 446 -20.70 42.94 -24.85
C THR A 446 -20.67 43.99 -25.95
N GLU A 447 -20.00 43.70 -27.06
CA GLU A 447 -19.93 44.56 -28.25
C GLU A 447 -21.32 44.72 -28.89
N LEU A 448 -22.10 43.63 -28.97
CA LEU A 448 -23.47 43.67 -29.47
C LEU A 448 -24.38 44.56 -28.61
N VAL A 449 -24.24 44.47 -27.28
CA VAL A 449 -24.98 45.33 -26.33
C VAL A 449 -24.56 46.78 -26.46
N LYS A 450 -23.26 47.08 -26.50
CA LYS A 450 -22.76 48.45 -26.73
C LYS A 450 -23.24 49.03 -28.06
N HIS A 451 -23.30 48.21 -29.11
CA HIS A 451 -23.89 48.61 -30.39
C HIS A 451 -25.38 48.94 -30.24
N ALA A 452 -26.17 48.10 -29.57
CA ALA A 452 -27.59 48.36 -29.31
C ALA A 452 -27.87 49.58 -28.43
N GLN A 453 -26.97 49.90 -27.49
CA GLN A 453 -27.05 51.10 -26.65
C GLN A 453 -26.61 52.39 -27.37
N GLY A 454 -26.15 52.31 -28.62
CA GLY A 454 -25.63 53.46 -29.37
C GLY A 454 -24.25 53.93 -28.89
N LEU A 455 -23.55 53.12 -28.11
CA LEU A 455 -22.20 53.40 -27.58
C LEU A 455 -21.08 52.90 -28.51
N SER A 456 -21.42 52.29 -29.64
CA SER A 456 -20.43 51.85 -30.62
C SER A 456 -19.98 52.98 -31.55
N ARG A 457 -18.78 52.85 -32.11
CA ARG A 457 -18.26 53.76 -33.15
C ARG A 457 -18.90 53.54 -34.53
N GLN A 458 -19.77 52.54 -34.68
CA GLN A 458 -20.34 52.11 -35.96
C GLN A 458 -21.87 52.33 -35.98
N GLY A 459 -22.28 53.59 -36.10
CA GLY A 459 -23.69 53.97 -36.27
C GLY A 459 -24.54 53.91 -35.00
N THR A 460 -25.83 54.25 -35.15
CA THR A 460 -26.77 54.43 -34.03
C THR A 460 -27.31 53.12 -33.43
N GLY A 461 -26.98 51.97 -34.01
CA GLY A 461 -27.40 50.67 -33.46
C GLY A 461 -28.90 50.36 -33.51
N LYS A 462 -29.73 51.19 -34.18
CA LYS A 462 -31.20 51.13 -34.12
C LYS A 462 -31.81 49.73 -34.34
N ARG A 463 -31.26 48.92 -35.26
CA ARG A 463 -31.74 47.54 -35.46
C ARG A 463 -31.40 46.64 -34.27
N SER A 464 -30.18 46.70 -33.76
CA SER A 464 -29.77 45.94 -32.58
C SER A 464 -30.56 46.37 -31.35
N GLN A 465 -30.82 47.68 -31.20
CA GLN A 465 -31.67 48.25 -30.17
C GLN A 465 -33.10 47.66 -30.23
N LEU A 466 -33.72 47.67 -31.42
CA LEU A 466 -35.05 47.11 -31.63
C LEU A 466 -35.11 45.62 -31.27
N VAL A 467 -34.16 44.83 -31.78
CA VAL A 467 -34.09 43.38 -31.51
C VAL A 467 -33.89 43.10 -30.02
N MET A 468 -33.02 43.84 -29.33
CA MET A 468 -32.79 43.64 -27.90
C MET A 468 -33.97 44.12 -27.04
N LYS A 469 -34.74 45.13 -27.46
CA LYS A 469 -36.00 45.53 -26.81
C LYS A 469 -37.09 44.47 -26.99
N GLU A 470 -37.23 43.90 -28.18
CA GLU A 470 -38.18 42.79 -28.43
C GLU A 470 -37.84 41.54 -27.63
N LEU A 471 -36.56 41.30 -27.37
CA LEU A 471 -36.08 40.22 -26.51
C LEU A 471 -36.27 40.52 -25.01
N GLY A 472 -36.70 41.73 -24.65
CA GLY A 472 -36.83 42.15 -23.25
C GLY A 472 -35.49 42.32 -22.54
N TRP A 473 -34.42 42.60 -23.30
CA TRP A 473 -33.06 42.76 -22.77
C TRP A 473 -32.67 44.23 -22.57
N LEU A 474 -33.39 45.16 -23.19
CA LEU A 474 -33.24 46.61 -23.01
C LEU A 474 -34.59 47.25 -22.66
N ASP A 475 -34.58 48.24 -21.76
CA ASP A 475 -35.76 49.04 -21.40
C ASP A 475 -36.02 50.19 -22.40
N ALA A 476 -36.97 51.08 -22.09
CA ALA A 476 -37.27 52.23 -22.93
C ALA A 476 -36.06 53.16 -23.13
N ASP A 477 -35.22 53.29 -22.11
CA ASP A 477 -34.04 54.16 -22.04
C ASP A 477 -32.74 53.48 -22.50
N ASN A 478 -32.82 52.23 -22.96
CA ASN A 478 -31.69 51.37 -23.38
C ASN A 478 -30.77 50.92 -22.24
N ASN A 479 -31.28 50.86 -21.00
CA ASN A 479 -30.58 50.19 -19.92
C ASN A 479 -30.81 48.68 -19.99
N ILE A 480 -29.81 47.92 -19.55
CA ILE A 480 -29.83 46.46 -19.55
C ILE A 480 -30.85 45.95 -18.52
N ILE A 481 -31.79 45.12 -18.97
CA ILE A 481 -32.82 44.49 -18.14
C ILE A 481 -32.96 43.00 -18.48
N GLY A 482 -33.83 42.29 -17.74
CA GLY A 482 -34.19 40.91 -18.05
C GLY A 482 -33.02 39.93 -17.93
N GLU A 483 -33.00 38.90 -18.77
CA GLU A 483 -32.02 37.82 -18.70
C GLU A 483 -30.56 38.29 -18.88
N LEU A 484 -30.37 39.35 -19.67
CA LEU A 484 -29.06 39.95 -19.96
C LEU A 484 -28.40 40.55 -18.71
N SER A 485 -29.20 41.03 -17.74
CA SER A 485 -28.71 41.64 -16.50
C SER A 485 -27.92 40.67 -15.62
N THR A 486 -28.27 39.38 -15.66
CA THR A 486 -27.62 38.34 -14.85
C THR A 486 -26.20 38.00 -15.29
N ILE A 487 -25.82 38.40 -16.51
CA ILE A 487 -24.51 38.10 -17.11
C ILE A 487 -23.67 39.38 -17.26
N MET A 488 -24.31 40.50 -17.60
CA MET A 488 -23.63 41.75 -17.94
C MET A 488 -23.37 42.67 -16.73
N ILE A 489 -24.11 42.50 -15.63
CA ILE A 489 -23.91 43.28 -14.41
C ILE A 489 -23.07 42.44 -13.46
N GLN A 490 -21.73 42.49 -13.58
CA GLN A 490 -20.89 41.99 -12.51
C GLN A 490 -21.00 42.93 -11.30
N PRO A 491 -21.03 42.41 -10.05
CA PRO A 491 -20.85 43.25 -8.88
C PRO A 491 -19.49 43.94 -9.02
N THR A 492 -19.51 45.27 -8.91
CA THR A 492 -18.30 46.10 -8.88
C THR A 492 -17.39 45.57 -7.77
N ARG A 493 -16.14 45.23 -8.14
CA ARG A 493 -15.08 44.78 -7.22
C ARG A 493 -14.80 45.80 -6.12
#